data_AF-U6L930-F1
#
_entry.id   AF-U6L930-F1
#
_cell.length_a   1.000
_cell.length_b   1.000
_cell.length_c   1.000
_cell.angle_alpha   90.00
_cell.angle_beta   90.00
_cell.angle_gamma   90.00
#
_symmetry.space_group_name_H-M   'P 1'
#
loop_
_entity.id
_entity.type
_entity.pdbx_description
1 polymer ?
#
loop_
_entity_poly.entity_id
_entity_poly.type
_entity_poly.pdbx_seq_one_letter_code
_entity_poly.pdbx_strand_id
1 'polypeptide(L)'
;MGSPGPSPDVAEGPLRSSSLKRFNSFEDILNASGGVNDGTYQRLAERSTAAYNANRENVDAQLLPVLKKNKLVLFLEGTVDNPKSLLSMNVVKMLTQLQSVPLTAIDVTAHPAILGFALTHGRKKRCPLLFFDGVCLGSHDALLQLYQSGVLARQIAGELPPTSPYFPGELPIALY
;
A
#
# COMPACT_ATOMS: atom_id res chain seq x y z
N MET A 1 -39.38 37.63 55.69
CA MET A 1 -39.39 38.36 54.40
C MET A 1 -38.50 37.59 53.42
N GLY A 2 -39.02 37.21 52.25
CA GLY A 2 -38.24 36.89 51.05
C GLY A 2 -37.97 35.40 50.73
N SER A 3 -38.81 34.80 49.87
CA SER A 3 -38.52 33.62 49.01
C SER A 3 -37.82 34.07 47.69
N PRO A 4 -37.64 33.26 46.62
CA PRO A 4 -36.92 31.97 46.39
C PRO A 4 -36.03 31.92 45.09
N GLY A 5 -35.13 30.91 44.98
CA GLY A 5 -34.63 30.24 43.74
C GLY A 5 -33.49 30.88 42.88
N PRO A 6 -32.88 30.19 41.88
CA PRO A 6 -32.92 28.76 41.51
C PRO A 6 -31.52 28.06 41.32
N SER A 7 -31.57 26.74 41.08
CA SER A 7 -30.51 25.74 40.81
C SER A 7 -29.75 25.92 39.47
N PRO A 8 -29.13 24.88 38.87
CA PRO A 8 -27.90 24.12 39.17
C PRO A 8 -26.81 24.39 38.10
N ASP A 9 -25.55 24.01 38.31
CA ASP A 9 -24.60 23.95 37.18
C ASP A 9 -23.78 22.67 37.23
N VAL A 10 -24.33 21.65 36.56
CA VAL A 10 -23.63 20.44 36.16
C VAL A 10 -22.78 20.83 34.98
N ALA A 11 -21.46 20.92 35.17
CA ALA A 11 -20.53 21.19 34.09
C ALA A 11 -20.50 20.01 33.11
N GLU A 12 -21.37 20.05 32.09
CA GLU A 12 -21.20 19.27 30.88
C GLU A 12 -19.99 19.83 30.11
N GLY A 13 -18.89 19.08 30.12
CA GLY A 13 -17.75 19.35 29.25
C GLY A 13 -18.16 19.21 27.77
N PRO A 14 -17.67 20.05 26.85
CA PRO A 14 -18.09 19.98 25.47
C PRO A 14 -17.71 18.63 24.85
N LEU A 15 -18.73 17.85 24.46
CA LEU A 15 -18.58 16.76 23.49
C LEU A 15 -17.88 17.35 22.26
N ARG A 16 -16.60 17.00 22.08
CA ARG A 16 -15.84 17.34 20.88
C ARG A 16 -16.53 16.67 19.71
N SER A 17 -17.41 17.39 19.04
CA SER A 17 -17.86 17.11 17.69
C SER A 17 -16.62 17.13 16.81
N SER A 18 -16.02 15.96 16.58
CA SER A 18 -14.94 15.83 15.62
C SER A 18 -15.55 16.10 14.25
N SER A 19 -15.39 17.33 13.75
CA SER A 19 -15.69 17.65 12.37
C SER A 19 -14.93 16.68 11.48
N LEU A 20 -15.65 15.72 10.91
CA LEU A 20 -15.13 14.84 9.87
C LEU A 20 -14.61 15.73 8.76
N LYS A 21 -13.30 15.65 8.49
CA LYS A 21 -12.67 16.39 7.39
C LYS A 21 -13.40 16.02 6.11
N ARG A 22 -14.07 17.00 5.50
CA ARG A 22 -14.70 16.84 4.20
C ARG A 22 -13.62 16.99 3.14
N PHE A 23 -13.43 15.95 2.35
CA PHE A 23 -12.47 15.96 1.25
C PHE A 23 -13.17 16.43 -0.03
N ASN A 24 -12.56 17.38 -0.75
CA ASN A 24 -13.15 17.98 -1.94
C ASN A 24 -12.54 17.42 -3.25
N SER A 25 -11.42 16.71 -3.16
CA SER A 25 -10.75 16.05 -4.27
C SER A 25 -10.15 14.71 -3.84
N PHE A 26 -9.94 13.82 -4.80
CA PHE A 26 -9.19 12.59 -4.61
C PHE A 26 -7.75 12.87 -4.12
N GLU A 27 -7.14 13.95 -4.61
CA GLU A 27 -5.82 14.39 -4.16
C GLU A 27 -5.82 14.83 -2.69
N ASP A 28 -6.92 15.41 -2.19
CA ASP A 28 -7.03 15.80 -0.78
C ASP A 28 -7.06 14.55 0.12
N ILE A 29 -7.70 13.47 -0.35
CA ILE A 29 -7.75 12.19 0.35
C ILE A 29 -6.37 11.52 0.35
N LEU A 30 -5.66 11.54 -0.79
CA LEU A 30 -4.30 11.00 -0.90
C LEU A 30 -3.31 11.78 -0.02
N ASN A 31 -3.40 13.10 -0.02
CA ASN A 31 -2.54 13.93 0.83
C ASN A 31 -2.84 13.73 2.32
N ALA A 32 -4.12 13.59 2.69
CA ALA A 32 -4.51 13.35 4.08
C ALA A 32 -4.17 11.95 4.60
N SER A 33 -3.93 10.98 3.70
CA SER A 33 -3.42 9.64 4.03
C SER A 33 -1.89 9.56 4.02
N GLY A 34 -1.20 10.71 3.91
CA GLY A 34 0.24 10.83 3.85
C GLY A 34 0.73 10.68 2.42
N GLY A 35 0.67 11.76 1.64
CA GLY A 35 1.16 11.77 0.25
C GLY A 35 2.70 11.63 0.14
N VAL A 36 3.22 11.78 -1.08
CA VAL A 36 4.67 11.68 -1.40
C VAL A 36 5.52 12.69 -0.60
N ASN A 37 4.94 13.81 -0.17
CA ASN A 37 5.61 14.89 0.57
C ASN A 37 5.27 14.90 2.08
N ASP A 38 4.82 13.78 2.64
CA ASP A 38 4.60 13.67 4.09
C ASP A 38 5.93 13.66 4.85
N GLY A 39 6.25 14.76 5.51
CA GLY A 39 7.47 14.91 6.32
C GLY A 39 7.57 13.88 7.45
N THR A 40 6.46 13.29 7.90
CA THR A 40 6.46 12.22 8.91
C THR A 40 6.97 10.91 8.33
N TYR A 41 6.46 10.53 7.16
CA TYR A 41 6.95 9.37 6.44
C TYR A 41 8.41 9.53 6.03
N GLN A 42 8.82 10.74 5.63
CA GLN A 42 10.21 11.00 5.29
C GLN A 42 11.16 10.74 6.47
N ARG A 43 10.82 11.20 7.68
CA ARG A 43 11.60 10.88 8.89
C ARG A 43 11.64 9.38 9.18
N LEU A 44 10.53 8.67 8.95
CA LEU A 44 10.48 7.21 9.10
C LEU A 44 11.42 6.53 8.09
N ALA A 45 11.40 6.96 6.83
CA ALA A 45 12.26 6.45 5.77
C ALA A 45 13.75 6.68 6.08
N GLU A 46 14.10 7.87 6.57
CA GLU A 46 15.47 8.21 6.98
C GLU A 46 15.94 7.32 8.13
N ARG A 47 15.14 7.19 9.20
CA ARG A 47 15.44 6.30 10.34
C ARG A 47 15.56 4.83 9.90
N SER A 48 14.69 4.40 9.01
CA SER A 48 14.68 3.02 8.50
C SER A 48 15.92 2.73 7.66
N THR A 49 16.35 3.68 6.84
CA THR A 49 17.59 3.60 6.07
C THR A 49 18.81 3.55 6.98
N ALA A 50 18.85 4.36 8.05
CA ALA A 50 19.90 4.28 9.06
C ALA A 50 19.94 2.91 9.76
N ALA A 51 18.77 2.38 10.15
CA ALA A 51 18.65 1.07 10.78
C ALA A 51 19.09 -0.08 9.86
N TYR A 52 18.81 0.03 8.57
CA TYR A 52 19.31 -0.88 7.55
C TYR A 52 20.83 -0.81 7.41
N ASN A 53 21.40 0.39 7.30
CA ASN A 53 22.86 0.56 7.19
C ASN A 53 23.60 0.00 8.40
N ALA A 54 23.05 0.13 9.61
CA ALA A 54 23.63 -0.41 10.83
C ALA A 54 23.65 -1.95 10.89
N ASN A 55 22.71 -2.62 10.21
CA ASN A 55 22.54 -4.09 10.24
C ASN A 55 22.62 -4.72 8.85
N ARG A 56 23.34 -4.07 7.93
CA ARG A 56 23.23 -4.33 6.50
C ARG A 56 23.50 -5.79 6.15
N GLU A 57 24.59 -6.35 6.67
CA GLU A 57 25.01 -7.72 6.37
C GLU A 57 23.93 -8.76 6.71
N ASN A 58 23.31 -8.63 7.90
CA ASN A 58 22.26 -9.54 8.35
C ASN A 58 20.97 -9.40 7.51
N VAL A 59 20.60 -8.15 7.19
CA VAL A 59 19.39 -7.87 6.41
C VAL A 59 19.56 -8.36 4.96
N ASP A 60 20.72 -8.06 4.36
CA ASP A 60 21.05 -8.50 3.00
C ASP A 60 21.12 -10.03 2.92
N ALA A 61 21.69 -10.70 3.92
CA ALA A 61 21.75 -12.17 3.99
C ALA A 61 20.36 -12.82 4.01
N GLN A 62 19.33 -12.15 4.56
CA GLN A 62 17.97 -12.68 4.60
C GLN A 62 17.13 -12.28 3.39
N LEU A 63 17.20 -11.02 2.95
CA LEU A 63 16.28 -10.48 1.93
C LEU A 63 16.78 -10.65 0.49
N LEU A 64 18.09 -10.63 0.24
CA LEU A 64 18.62 -10.83 -1.12
C LEU A 64 18.30 -12.23 -1.68
N PRO A 65 18.40 -13.34 -0.90
CA PRO A 65 17.97 -14.64 -1.38
C PRO A 65 16.48 -14.68 -1.72
N VAL A 66 15.64 -13.96 -0.98
CA VAL A 66 14.19 -13.88 -1.24
C VAL A 66 13.93 -13.20 -2.59
N LEU A 67 14.62 -12.09 -2.88
CA LEU A 67 14.50 -11.42 -4.20
C LEU A 67 15.03 -12.27 -5.35
N LYS A 68 16.08 -13.08 -5.11
CA LYS A 68 16.66 -13.96 -6.14
C LYS A 68 15.81 -15.20 -6.39
N LYS A 69 15.20 -15.76 -5.35
CA LYS A 69 14.43 -17.01 -5.41
C LYS A 69 13.02 -16.79 -5.97
N ASN A 70 12.42 -15.64 -5.69
CA ASN A 70 11.02 -15.38 -6.02
C ASN A 70 10.93 -14.39 -7.18
N LYS A 71 10.18 -14.78 -8.22
CA LYS A 71 9.99 -13.95 -9.41
C LYS A 71 9.30 -12.63 -9.09
N LEU A 72 8.30 -12.66 -8.21
CA LEU A 72 7.49 -11.51 -7.85
C LEU A 72 7.50 -11.31 -6.33
N VAL A 73 8.04 -10.17 -5.89
CA VAL A 73 8.15 -9.82 -4.46
C VAL A 73 7.57 -8.43 -4.21
N LEU A 74 6.58 -8.33 -3.32
CA LEU A 74 5.95 -7.08 -2.92
C LEU A 74 6.37 -6.70 -1.49
N PHE A 75 7.01 -5.54 -1.34
CA PHE A 75 7.17 -4.88 -0.05
C PHE A 75 5.98 -3.95 0.17
N LEU A 76 5.26 -4.16 1.27
CA LEU A 76 4.07 -3.38 1.60
C LEU A 76 3.98 -3.11 3.11
N GLU A 77 3.13 -2.17 3.48
CA GLU A 77 2.78 -1.92 4.88
C GLU A 77 1.64 -2.84 5.32
N GLY A 78 1.92 -3.77 6.23
CA GLY A 78 1.00 -4.83 6.63
C GLY A 78 1.16 -6.09 5.79
N THR A 79 0.09 -6.87 5.67
CA THR A 79 0.08 -8.15 4.93
C THR A 79 -0.89 -8.06 3.75
N VAL A 80 -0.85 -9.05 2.85
CA VAL A 80 -1.77 -9.10 1.70
C VAL A 80 -3.22 -9.18 2.18
N ASP A 81 -3.48 -9.93 3.25
CA ASP A 81 -4.81 -10.09 3.84
C ASP A 81 -5.25 -8.89 4.68
N ASN A 82 -4.28 -8.18 5.28
CA ASN A 82 -4.53 -7.01 6.12
C ASN A 82 -3.54 -5.87 5.80
N PRO A 83 -3.69 -5.18 4.66
CA PRO A 83 -2.83 -4.08 4.28
C PRO A 83 -3.19 -2.83 5.09
N LYS A 84 -2.18 -2.19 5.68
CA LYS A 84 -2.34 -1.10 6.66
C LYS A 84 -2.35 0.30 6.05
N SER A 85 -2.18 0.41 4.75
CA SER A 85 -2.10 1.67 4.02
C SER A 85 -2.88 1.62 2.73
N LEU A 86 -3.51 2.74 2.36
CA LEU A 86 -4.31 2.87 1.14
C LEU A 86 -3.49 2.51 -0.11
N LEU A 87 -2.24 2.95 -0.18
CA LEU A 87 -1.36 2.64 -1.30
C LEU A 87 -1.06 1.14 -1.38
N SER A 88 -0.80 0.50 -0.23
CA SER A 88 -0.56 -0.94 -0.14
C SER A 88 -1.80 -1.74 -0.56
N MET A 89 -2.98 -1.34 -0.08
CA MET A 89 -4.27 -1.94 -0.45
C MET A 89 -4.51 -1.87 -1.96
N ASN A 90 -4.22 -0.72 -2.59
CA ASN A 90 -4.40 -0.55 -4.03
C ASN A 90 -3.49 -1.48 -4.85
N VAL A 91 -2.22 -1.60 -4.47
CA VAL A 91 -1.29 -2.52 -5.16
C VAL A 91 -1.73 -3.97 -5.01
N VAL A 92 -2.15 -4.39 -3.81
CA VAL A 92 -2.70 -5.73 -3.60
C VAL A 92 -3.90 -5.97 -4.51
N LYS A 93 -4.86 -5.04 -4.57
CA LYS A 93 -6.03 -5.15 -5.47
C LYS A 93 -5.64 -5.30 -6.94
N MET A 94 -4.70 -4.50 -7.43
CA MET A 94 -4.22 -4.58 -8.82
C MET A 94 -3.59 -5.96 -9.10
N LEU A 95 -2.72 -6.45 -8.22
CA LEU A 95 -2.07 -7.74 -8.39
C LEU A 95 -3.04 -8.93 -8.30
N THR A 96 -4.06 -8.83 -7.44
CA THR A 96 -5.15 -9.82 -7.34
C THR A 96 -5.97 -9.86 -8.63
N GLN A 97 -6.31 -8.70 -9.20
CA GLN A 97 -7.04 -8.62 -10.48
C GLN A 97 -6.24 -9.24 -11.63
N LEU A 98 -4.91 -9.09 -11.60
CA LEU A 98 -4.01 -9.72 -12.58
C LEU A 98 -3.73 -11.20 -12.31
N GLN A 99 -4.29 -11.80 -11.26
CA GLN A 99 -4.01 -13.18 -10.83
C GLN A 99 -2.50 -13.45 -10.71
N SER A 100 -1.77 -12.49 -10.14
CA SER A 100 -0.31 -12.51 -10.09
C SER A 100 0.22 -13.53 -9.08
N VAL A 101 0.35 -14.79 -9.49
CA VAL A 101 0.88 -15.88 -8.66
C VAL A 101 2.06 -16.58 -9.34
N PRO A 102 3.09 -17.02 -8.60
CA PRO A 102 3.28 -16.86 -7.15
C PRO A 102 3.75 -15.45 -6.76
N LEU A 103 3.10 -14.86 -5.74
CA LEU A 103 3.47 -13.57 -5.14
C LEU A 103 4.05 -13.80 -3.75
N THR A 104 5.25 -13.30 -3.50
CA THR A 104 5.82 -13.22 -2.16
C THR A 104 5.61 -11.82 -1.60
N ALA A 105 5.04 -11.71 -0.40
CA ALA A 105 4.79 -10.42 0.25
C ALA A 105 5.61 -10.28 1.53
N ILE A 106 6.16 -9.09 1.76
CA ILE A 106 7.01 -8.77 2.90
C ILE A 106 6.44 -7.53 3.60
N ASP A 107 6.08 -7.68 4.87
CA ASP A 107 5.60 -6.58 5.71
C ASP A 107 6.79 -5.71 6.18
N VAL A 108 6.84 -4.47 5.69
CA VAL A 108 7.87 -3.51 6.05
C VAL A 108 7.67 -2.92 7.46
N THR A 109 6.48 -3.08 8.04
CA THR A 109 6.17 -2.59 9.39
C THR A 109 6.70 -3.51 10.49
N ALA A 110 7.10 -4.74 10.15
CA ALA A 110 7.63 -5.71 11.11
C ALA A 110 8.99 -5.27 11.69
N HIS A 111 9.85 -4.65 10.87
CA HIS A 111 11.15 -4.16 11.33
C HIS A 111 11.65 -2.99 10.46
N PRO A 112 12.17 -1.89 11.05
CA PRO A 112 12.57 -0.69 10.31
C PRO A 112 13.65 -0.95 9.26
N ALA A 113 14.56 -1.91 9.49
CA ALA A 113 15.59 -2.25 8.52
C ALA A 113 15.04 -2.87 7.22
N ILE A 114 13.87 -3.51 7.25
CA ILE A 114 13.22 -4.06 6.05
C ILE A 114 12.73 -2.92 5.15
N LEU A 115 12.10 -1.90 5.75
CA LEU A 115 11.74 -0.69 5.02
C LEU A 115 12.99 -0.02 4.42
N GLY A 116 14.06 0.14 5.21
CA GLY A 116 15.32 0.72 4.74
C GLY A 116 15.94 -0.05 3.57
N PHE A 117 15.93 -1.38 3.61
CA PHE A 117 16.34 -2.25 2.51
C PHE A 117 15.50 -1.99 1.25
N ALA A 118 14.16 -2.03 1.38
CA ALA A 118 13.25 -1.87 0.25
C ALA A 118 13.41 -0.51 -0.44
N LEU A 119 13.52 0.57 0.34
CA LEU A 119 13.75 1.92 -0.18
C LEU A 119 15.10 2.06 -0.88
N THR A 120 16.16 1.48 -0.29
CA THR A 120 17.52 1.54 -0.86
C THR A 120 17.63 0.78 -2.17
N HIS A 121 17.16 -0.47 -2.20
CA HIS A 121 17.22 -1.31 -3.41
C HIS A 121 16.23 -0.87 -4.48
N GLY A 122 15.07 -0.33 -4.08
CA GLY A 122 14.08 0.21 -5.00
C GLY A 122 14.43 1.59 -5.57
N ARG A 123 15.37 2.32 -4.93
CA ARG A 123 15.66 3.74 -5.23
C ARG A 123 14.39 4.60 -5.23
N LYS A 124 13.46 4.29 -4.33
CA LYS A 124 12.20 5.00 -4.13
C LYS A 124 12.15 5.56 -2.72
N LYS A 125 11.27 6.54 -2.51
CA LYS A 125 11.11 7.22 -1.22
C LYS A 125 9.99 6.65 -0.36
N ARG A 126 9.15 5.76 -0.90
CA ARG A 126 7.92 5.29 -0.26
C ARG A 126 7.51 3.88 -0.70
N CYS A 127 6.95 3.12 0.23
CA CYS A 127 6.27 1.85 -0.02
C CYS A 127 4.78 2.06 -0.34
N PRO A 128 4.13 1.15 -1.07
CA PRO A 128 4.57 -0.19 -1.48
C PRO A 128 5.54 -0.17 -2.68
N LEU A 129 6.37 -1.22 -2.78
CA LEU A 129 7.34 -1.44 -3.86
C LEU A 129 7.26 -2.87 -4.39
N LEU A 130 7.11 -3.00 -5.71
CA LEU A 130 7.05 -4.31 -6.38
C LEU A 130 8.38 -4.59 -7.07
N PHE A 131 8.92 -5.78 -6.83
CA PHE A 131 10.11 -6.31 -7.47
C PHE A 131 9.72 -7.48 -8.38
N PHE A 132 10.31 -7.49 -9.58
CA PHE A 132 10.18 -8.55 -10.57
C PHE A 132 11.58 -9.01 -10.98
N ASP A 133 11.86 -10.30 -10.84
CA ASP A 133 13.18 -10.91 -11.09
C ASP A 133 14.34 -10.16 -10.40
N GLY A 134 14.11 -9.76 -9.13
CA GLY A 134 15.08 -9.04 -8.31
C GLY A 134 15.26 -7.55 -8.67
N VAL A 135 14.55 -7.03 -9.68
CA VAL A 135 14.59 -5.62 -10.09
C VAL A 135 13.33 -4.91 -9.63
N CYS A 136 13.46 -3.70 -9.07
CA CYS A 136 12.31 -2.90 -8.67
C CYS A 136 11.52 -2.43 -9.91
N LEU A 137 10.30 -2.92 -10.06
CA LEU A 137 9.40 -2.54 -11.14
C LEU A 137 8.79 -1.15 -10.92
N GLY A 138 8.41 -0.83 -9.68
CA GLY A 138 7.86 0.48 -9.37
C GLY A 138 7.27 0.63 -7.97
N SER A 139 6.97 1.88 -7.64
CA SER A 139 6.11 2.29 -6.53
C SER A 139 4.63 2.31 -6.96
N HIS A 140 3.71 2.49 -6.02
CA HIS A 140 2.26 2.55 -6.28
C HIS A 140 1.88 3.32 -7.56
N ASP A 141 2.32 4.58 -7.70
CA ASP A 141 1.88 5.43 -8.82
C ASP A 141 2.39 4.94 -10.18
N ALA A 142 3.64 4.47 -10.23
CA ALA A 142 4.22 3.87 -11.43
C ALA A 142 3.49 2.55 -11.78
N LEU A 143 3.20 1.72 -10.78
CA LEU A 143 2.45 0.48 -10.97
C LEU A 143 1.02 0.76 -11.46
N LEU A 144 0.36 1.80 -10.95
CA LEU A 144 -0.97 2.21 -11.39
C LEU A 144 -0.97 2.63 -12.87
N GLN A 145 0.03 3.40 -13.31
CA GLN A 145 0.19 3.77 -14.72
C GLN A 145 0.46 2.55 -15.62
N LEU A 146 1.31 1.62 -15.17
CA LEU A 146 1.60 0.38 -15.89
C LEU A 146 0.38 -0.54 -15.92
N TYR A 147 -0.44 -0.54 -14.87
CA TYR A 147 -1.68 -1.30 -14.78
C TYR A 147 -2.72 -0.77 -15.77
N GLN A 148 -2.95 0.54 -15.78
CA GLN A 148 -3.91 1.20 -16.68
C GLN A 148 -3.53 1.04 -18.15
N SER A 149 -2.24 1.03 -18.48
CA SER A 149 -1.75 0.79 -19.85
C SER A 149 -1.74 -0.68 -20.26
N GLY A 150 -2.02 -1.60 -19.32
CA GLY A 150 -1.93 -3.05 -19.53
C GLY A 150 -0.50 -3.57 -19.72
N VAL A 151 0.53 -2.74 -19.55
CA VAL A 151 1.93 -3.14 -19.63
C VAL A 151 2.33 -4.00 -18.43
N LEU A 152 1.79 -3.68 -17.25
CA LEU A 152 2.05 -4.44 -16.02
C LEU A 152 1.63 -5.91 -16.17
N ALA A 153 0.45 -6.13 -16.75
CA ALA A 153 -0.07 -7.46 -17.01
C ALA A 153 0.84 -8.24 -17.96
N ARG A 154 1.29 -7.59 -19.05
CA ARG A 154 2.21 -8.20 -20.02
C ARG A 154 3.55 -8.57 -19.41
N GLN A 155 4.06 -7.75 -18.49
CA GLN A 155 5.32 -8.03 -17.81
C GLN A 155 5.22 -9.18 -16.80
N ILE A 156 4.14 -9.21 -15.99
CA ILE A 156 4.00 -10.17 -14.89
C ILE A 156 3.40 -11.49 -15.35
N ALA A 157 2.30 -11.44 -16.10
CA ALA A 157 1.54 -12.61 -16.53
C ALA A 157 1.95 -13.12 -17.94
N GLY A 158 2.67 -12.32 -18.73
CA GLY A 158 2.91 -12.62 -20.15
C GLY A 158 1.71 -12.22 -21.02
N GLU A 159 1.44 -12.92 -22.12
CA GLU A 159 0.19 -12.73 -22.85
C GLU A 159 -0.98 -13.08 -21.93
N LEU A 160 -1.78 -12.09 -21.57
CA LEU A 160 -3.05 -12.32 -20.90
C LEU A 160 -3.87 -13.26 -21.79
N PRO A 161 -4.48 -14.33 -21.24
CA PRO A 161 -5.45 -15.09 -22.00
C PRO A 161 -6.52 -14.10 -22.51
N PRO A 162 -6.93 -14.20 -23.78
CA PRO A 162 -7.94 -13.30 -24.31
C PRO A 162 -9.15 -13.33 -23.38
N THR A 163 -9.57 -12.15 -22.90
CA THR A 163 -10.81 -12.00 -22.15
C THR A 163 -11.95 -12.28 -23.11
N SER A 164 -12.28 -13.55 -23.29
CA SER A 164 -13.50 -13.93 -23.98
C SER A 164 -14.67 -13.52 -23.08
N PRO A 165 -15.66 -12.75 -23.58
CA PRO A 165 -16.91 -12.56 -22.88
C PRO A 165 -17.74 -13.85 -22.81
N TYR A 166 -17.26 -14.92 -23.45
CA TYR A 166 -17.88 -16.24 -23.51
C TYR A 166 -16.98 -17.27 -22.83
N PHE A 167 -17.47 -17.86 -21.75
CA PHE A 167 -16.92 -19.11 -21.25
C PHE A 167 -17.23 -20.21 -22.27
N PRO A 168 -16.24 -21.00 -22.73
CA PRO A 168 -16.50 -22.11 -23.63
C PRO A 168 -17.41 -23.13 -22.92
N GLY A 169 -18.67 -23.21 -23.34
CA GLY A 169 -19.69 -24.09 -22.78
C GLY A 169 -20.86 -23.39 -22.08
N GLU A 170 -20.85 -22.06 -21.94
CA GLU A 170 -22.02 -21.33 -21.46
C GLU A 170 -22.99 -21.06 -22.61
N LEU A 171 -24.26 -21.46 -22.40
CA LEU A 171 -25.36 -21.12 -23.30
C LEU A 171 -25.55 -19.59 -23.25
N PRO A 172 -25.69 -18.90 -24.39
CA PRO A 172 -26.01 -17.48 -24.38
C PRO A 172 -27.34 -17.30 -23.65
N ILE A 173 -27.31 -16.69 -22.47
CA ILE A 173 -28.52 -16.32 -21.75
C ILE A 173 -29.22 -15.30 -22.64
N ALA A 174 -30.36 -15.69 -23.20
CA ALA A 174 -31.19 -14.80 -24.00
C ALA A 174 -31.63 -13.63 -23.10
N LEU A 175 -31.15 -12.43 -23.42
CA LEU A 175 -31.78 -11.21 -22.94
C LEU A 175 -33.10 -11.08 -23.70
N TYR A 176 -34.20 -11.37 -23.02
CA TYR A 176 -35.55 -10.97 -23.45
C TYR A 176 -35.77 -9.48 -23.15
#